data_AF-A0A0F9DIJ9-F1
#
_entry.id   AF-A0A0F9DIJ9-F1
#
_cell.length_a   1.000
_cell.length_b   1.000
_cell.length_c   1.000
_cell.angle_alpha   90.00
_cell.angle_beta   90.00
_cell.angle_gamma   90.00
#
_symmetry.space_group_name_H-M   'P 1'
#
loop_
_entity.id
_entity.type
_entity.pdbx_description
1 polymer ?
#
loop_
_entity_poly.entity_id
_entity_poly.type
_entity_poly.pdbx_seq_one_letter_code
_entity_poly.pdbx_strand_id
1 'polypeptide(L)'
;MDLDKPSLARIKIKFPDQLWISQIFKNYPDIKLEISHFLPYDLERSIGNSIIEIKHYKIDSIVEEIRNHPSVFELSVMETEKNKVKFNIKTKDPYLL
;
A
#
# COMPACT_ATOMS: atom_id res chain seq x y z
N MET A 1 32.55 20.06 0.37
CA MET A 1 31.80 19.06 1.17
C MET A 1 30.53 18.74 0.39
N ASP A 2 30.47 17.57 -0.24
CA ASP A 2 29.27 17.04 -0.90
C ASP A 2 28.32 16.52 0.19
N LEU A 3 27.42 17.37 0.71
CA LEU A 3 26.51 17.00 1.82
C LEU A 3 25.12 16.53 1.37
N ASP A 4 24.77 16.66 0.08
CA ASP A 4 23.39 16.40 -0.41
C ASP A 4 23.31 15.29 -1.47
N LYS A 5 24.12 14.23 -1.34
CA LYS A 5 23.93 13.04 -2.20
C LYS A 5 22.87 12.12 -1.58
N PRO A 6 21.72 11.92 -2.23
CA PRO A 6 20.73 10.98 -1.72
C PRO A 6 21.34 9.57 -1.67
N SER A 7 21.24 8.93 -0.51
CA SER A 7 21.67 7.54 -0.32
C SER A 7 20.49 6.60 -0.53
N LEU A 8 20.70 5.55 -1.34
CA LEU A 8 19.70 4.51 -1.54
C LEU A 8 19.87 3.43 -0.47
N ALA A 9 18.87 3.28 0.40
CA ALA A 9 18.77 2.16 1.32
C ALA A 9 17.80 1.11 0.78
N ARG A 10 18.11 -0.18 0.98
CA ARG A 10 17.18 -1.29 0.74
C ARG A 10 16.89 -1.98 2.06
N ILE A 11 15.63 -2.08 2.42
CA ILE A 11 15.17 -2.73 3.65
C ILE A 11 14.40 -3.99 3.28
N LYS A 12 14.70 -5.10 3.96
CA LYS A 12 13.91 -6.32 3.88
C LYS A 12 13.00 -6.39 5.11
N ILE A 13 11.70 -6.32 4.89
CA ILE A 13 10.69 -6.36 5.94
C ILE A 13 9.94 -7.69 5.86
N LYS A 14 9.66 -8.32 7.01
CA LYS A 14 8.76 -9.46 7.11
C LYS A 14 7.45 -8.97 7.73
N PHE A 15 6.38 -8.99 6.95
CA PHE A 15 5.07 -8.58 7.41
C PHE A 15 4.33 -9.73 8.13
N PRO A 16 3.48 -9.41 9.14
CA PRO A 16 2.49 -10.34 9.65
C PRO A 16 1.48 -10.76 8.57
N ASP A 17 1.05 -12.02 8.61
CA ASP A 17 0.14 -12.62 7.62
C ASP A 17 -1.27 -12.03 7.61
N GLN A 18 -1.63 -11.32 8.69
CA GLN A 18 -2.94 -10.71 8.90
C GLN A 18 -3.10 -9.37 8.19
N LEU A 19 -2.02 -8.79 7.66
CA LEU A 19 -2.08 -7.51 6.96
C LEU A 19 -2.56 -7.70 5.52
N TRP A 20 -3.38 -6.76 5.06
CA TRP A 20 -3.85 -6.74 3.66
C TRP A 20 -2.65 -6.78 2.68
N ILE A 21 -1.61 -5.98 2.93
CA ILE A 21 -0.44 -5.90 2.06
C ILE A 21 0.30 -7.24 1.98
N SER A 22 0.41 -7.95 3.11
CA SER A 22 1.04 -9.26 3.14
C SER A 22 0.26 -10.30 2.35
N GLN A 23 -1.07 -10.25 2.37
CA GLN A 23 -1.92 -11.17 1.61
C GLN A 23 -1.81 -10.91 0.11
N ILE A 24 -1.82 -9.63 -0.30
CA ILE A 24 -1.64 -9.24 -1.69
C ILE A 24 -0.28 -9.71 -2.23
N PHE A 25 0.83 -9.51 -1.51
CA PHE A 25 2.14 -10.01 -1.95
C PHE A 25 2.24 -11.54 -2.02
N LYS A 26 1.45 -12.27 -1.21
CA LYS A 26 1.38 -13.74 -1.30
C LYS A 26 0.58 -14.20 -2.51
N ASN A 27 -0.55 -13.54 -2.79
CA ASN A 27 -1.47 -13.93 -3.86
C ASN A 27 -0.99 -13.44 -5.25
N TYR A 28 -0.19 -12.38 -5.29
CA TYR A 28 0.38 -11.78 -6.50
C TYR A 28 1.89 -11.56 -6.34
N PRO A 29 2.73 -12.61 -6.46
CA PRO A 29 4.17 -12.52 -6.16
C PRO A 29 4.97 -11.55 -7.04
N ASP A 30 4.45 -11.20 -8.21
CA ASP A 30 5.04 -10.28 -9.19
C ASP A 30 4.50 -8.85 -9.08
N ILE A 31 3.64 -8.56 -8.10
CA ILE A 31 3.12 -7.22 -7.85
C ILE A 31 4.25 -6.25 -7.48
N LYS A 32 4.17 -5.03 -8.01
CA LYS A 32 4.96 -3.90 -7.51
C LYS A 32 4.03 -2.92 -6.82
N LEU A 33 4.39 -2.55 -5.60
CA LEU A 33 3.66 -1.59 -4.78
C LEU A 33 4.60 -0.44 -4.43
N GLU A 34 4.11 0.79 -4.59
CA GLU A 34 4.82 2.01 -4.26
C GLU A 34 3.92 2.87 -3.37
N ILE A 35 4.43 3.24 -2.19
CA ILE A 35 3.75 4.16 -1.29
C ILE A 35 4.19 5.57 -1.66
N SER A 36 3.29 6.34 -2.27
CA SER A 36 3.60 7.71 -2.71
C SER A 36 3.58 8.69 -1.54
N HIS A 37 2.62 8.54 -0.62
CA HIS A 37 2.45 9.45 0.52
C HIS A 37 1.92 8.70 1.74
N PHE A 38 2.60 8.88 2.88
CA PHE A 38 2.03 8.60 4.19
C PHE A 38 1.27 9.84 4.65
N LEU A 39 -0.05 9.74 4.78
CA LEU A 39 -0.90 10.86 5.20
C LEU A 39 -1.02 10.90 6.74
N PRO A 40 -1.38 12.05 7.33
CA PRO A 40 -1.44 12.21 8.79
C PRO A 40 -2.27 11.11 9.45
N TYR A 41 -1.65 10.44 10.41
CA TYR A 41 -2.20 9.35 11.18
C TYR A 41 -3.18 9.88 12.25
N ASP A 42 -4.39 9.32 12.31
CA ASP A 42 -5.26 9.52 13.47
C ASP A 42 -4.82 8.56 14.59
N LEU A 43 -4.00 9.08 15.51
CA LEU A 43 -3.47 8.36 16.68
C LEU A 43 -4.59 7.84 17.59
N GLU A 44 -5.68 8.58 17.75
CA GLU A 44 -6.77 8.20 18.65
C GLU A 44 -7.55 7.01 18.11
N ARG A 45 -7.73 6.94 16.78
CA ARG A 45 -8.51 5.88 16.12
C ARG A 45 -7.66 4.77 15.53
N SER A 46 -6.34 4.92 15.57
CA SER A 46 -5.39 4.01 14.93
C SER A 46 -5.67 3.76 13.44
N ILE A 47 -6.05 4.81 12.70
CA ILE A 47 -6.36 4.74 11.28
C ILE A 47 -5.17 5.25 10.46
N GLY A 48 -4.52 4.35 9.73
CA GLY A 48 -3.50 4.72 8.74
C GLY A 48 -4.15 5.16 7.44
N ASN A 49 -3.58 6.18 6.80
CA ASN A 49 -4.04 6.72 5.53
C ASN A 49 -2.85 6.87 4.57
N SER A 50 -2.98 6.36 3.35
CA SER A 50 -1.87 6.32 2.41
C SER A 50 -2.34 6.38 0.96
N ILE A 51 -1.55 7.05 0.11
CA ILE A 51 -1.71 6.98 -1.34
C ILE A 51 -0.73 5.94 -1.86
N ILE A 52 -1.28 4.89 -2.46
CA ILE A 52 -0.53 3.73 -2.93
C ILE A 52 -0.74 3.58 -4.43
N GLU A 53 0.34 3.24 -5.13
CA GLU A 53 0.35 2.81 -6.51
C GLU A 53 0.68 1.33 -6.59
N ILE A 54 -0.13 0.57 -7.34
CA ILE A 54 0.11 -0.84 -7.66
C ILE A 54 0.32 -0.97 -9.16
N LYS A 55 1.32 -1.76 -9.55
CA LYS A 55 1.56 -2.18 -10.94
C LYS A 55 1.44 -3.70 -11.04
N HIS A 56 0.46 -4.16 -11.81
CA HIS A 56 0.17 -5.58 -12.06
C HIS A 56 -0.81 -5.74 -13.23
N TYR A 57 -0.97 -6.93 -13.79
CA TYR A 57 -1.91 -7.20 -14.89
C TYR A 57 -3.33 -7.55 -14.42
N LYS A 58 -3.49 -7.97 -13.15
CA LYS A 58 -4.78 -8.27 -12.49
C LYS A 58 -5.23 -7.13 -11.57
N ILE A 59 -5.20 -5.89 -12.04
CA ILE A 59 -5.53 -4.71 -11.21
C ILE A 59 -6.90 -4.86 -10.56
N ASP A 60 -7.94 -5.21 -11.32
CA ASP A 60 -9.31 -5.28 -10.81
C ASP A 60 -9.44 -6.32 -9.69
N SER A 61 -8.82 -7.49 -9.86
CA SER A 61 -8.81 -8.54 -8.83
C SER A 61 -8.09 -8.10 -7.56
N ILE A 62 -6.95 -7.43 -7.71
CA ILE A 62 -6.17 -6.91 -6.57
C ILE A 62 -6.97 -5.84 -5.80
N VAL A 63 -7.55 -4.87 -6.52
CA VAL A 63 -8.31 -3.78 -5.88
C VAL A 63 -9.52 -4.33 -5.13
N GLU A 64 -10.21 -5.31 -5.71
CA GLU A 64 -11.35 -5.96 -5.08
C GLU A 64 -10.93 -6.75 -3.82
N GLU A 65 -9.80 -7.45 -3.88
CA GLU A 65 -9.26 -8.19 -2.74
C GLU A 65 -8.85 -7.26 -1.59
N ILE A 66 -8.19 -6.13 -1.90
CA ILE A 66 -7.86 -5.11 -0.91
C ILE A 66 -9.13 -4.51 -0.30
N ARG A 67 -10.11 -4.15 -1.13
CA ARG A 67 -11.37 -3.54 -0.68
C ARG A 67 -12.14 -4.44 0.29
N ASN A 68 -12.08 -5.75 0.10
CA ASN A 68 -12.78 -6.72 0.93
C ASN A 68 -11.97 -7.18 2.16
N HIS A 69 -10.75 -6.69 2.36
CA HIS A 69 -9.93 -7.09 3.50
C HIS A 69 -10.48 -6.50 4.83
N PRO A 70 -10.60 -7.29 5.92
CA PRO A 70 -11.21 -6.83 7.19
C PRO A 70 -10.52 -5.65 7.89
N SER A 71 -9.25 -5.38 7.56
CA SER A 71 -8.51 -4.23 8.09
C SER A 71 -8.74 -2.95 7.29
N VAL A 72 -9.24 -3.04 6.05
CA VAL A 72 -9.47 -1.90 5.16
C VAL A 72 -10.82 -1.27 5.47
N PHE A 73 -10.80 0.01 5.81
CA PHE A 73 -12.00 0.81 6.08
C PHE A 73 -12.55 1.44 4.81
N GLU A 74 -11.65 1.98 3.99
CA GLU A 74 -12.01 2.74 2.81
C GLU A 74 -10.92 2.58 1.75
N LEU A 75 -11.35 2.38 0.50
CA LEU A 75 -10.47 2.42 -0.66
C LEU A 75 -11.14 3.26 -1.76
N SER A 76 -10.45 4.34 -2.14
CA SER A 76 -10.89 5.24 -3.20
C SER A 76 -9.87 5.22 -4.33
N VAL A 77 -10.30 4.76 -5.52
CA VAL A 77 -9.46 4.73 -6.71
C VAL A 77 -9.37 6.13 -7.28
N MET A 78 -8.14 6.61 -7.49
CA MET A 78 -7.85 7.96 -7.99
C MET A 78 -7.57 7.95 -9.50
N GLU A 79 -6.72 7.03 -9.94
CA GLU A 79 -6.27 6.92 -11.33
C GLU A 79 -6.14 5.43 -11.69
N THR A 80 -6.59 5.06 -12.89
CA THR A 80 -6.45 3.71 -13.43
C THR A 80 -5.87 3.76 -14.85
N GLU A 81 -4.83 2.97 -15.08
CA GLU A 81 -4.21 2.71 -16.36
C GLU A 81 -4.17 1.19 -16.60
N LYS A 82 -3.80 0.75 -17.82
CA LYS A 82 -3.87 -0.65 -18.25
C LYS A 82 -3.29 -1.68 -17.26
N ASN A 83 -2.17 -1.36 -16.60
CA ASN A 83 -1.49 -2.25 -15.65
C ASN A 83 -1.10 -1.53 -14.35
N LYS A 84 -1.78 -0.42 -14.04
CA LYS A 84 -1.42 0.44 -12.92
C LYS A 84 -2.68 1.05 -12.32
N VAL A 85 -2.75 1.08 -11.00
CA VAL A 85 -3.80 1.77 -10.27
C VAL A 85 -3.19 2.57 -9.14
N LYS A 86 -3.72 3.77 -8.94
CA LYS A 86 -3.41 4.61 -7.80
C LYS A 86 -4.68 4.80 -6.98
N PHE A 87 -4.58 4.56 -5.69
CA PHE A 87 -5.71 4.64 -4.78
C PHE A 87 -5.30 5.22 -3.44
N ASN A 88 -6.26 5.85 -2.78
CA ASN A 88 -6.17 6.22 -1.38
C ASN A 88 -6.77 5.09 -0.54
N ILE A 89 -6.05 4.67 0.50
CA ILE A 89 -6.50 3.61 1.42
C ILE A 89 -6.49 4.10 2.85
N LYS A 90 -7.56 3.75 3.59
CA LYS A 90 -7.64 3.86 5.04
C LYS A 90 -7.73 2.46 5.65
N THR A 91 -6.89 2.13 6.63
CA THR A 91 -6.87 0.81 7.29
C THR A 91 -6.54 0.89 8.78
N LYS A 92 -6.87 -0.19 9.51
CA LYS A 92 -6.48 -0.49 10.90
C LYS A 92 -5.01 -0.81 11.09
N ASP A 93 -4.22 -0.80 10.02
CA ASP A 93 -2.81 -1.19 10.01
C ASP A 93 -1.88 0.03 9.86
N PRO A 94 -1.85 0.99 10.80
CA PRO A 94 -1.23 2.30 10.57
C PRO A 94 0.29 2.32 10.48
N TYR A 95 0.96 1.32 11.05
CA TYR A 95 2.42 1.25 11.12
C TYR A 95 3.04 0.43 9.98
N LEU A 96 2.20 -0.28 9.22
CA LEU A 96 2.60 -1.22 8.18
C LEU A 96 1.84 -0.98 6.86
N LEU A 97 0.96 0.03 6.85
CA LEU A 97 0.95 1.04 5.81
C LEU A 97 2.22 1.87 5.87
#